data_AF-A0A8S0W158-F1
#
_entry.id   AF-A0A8S0W158-F1
#
_cell.length_a   1.000
_cell.length_b   1.000
_cell.length_c   1.000
_cell.angle_alpha   90.00
_cell.angle_beta   90.00
_cell.angle_gamma   90.00
#
_symmetry.space_group_name_H-M   'P 1'
#
loop_
_entity.id
_entity.type
_entity.pdbx_description
1 polymer ?
#
loop_
_entity_poly.entity_id
_entity_poly.type
_entity_poly.pdbx_seq_one_letter_code
_entity_poly.pdbx_strand_id
1 'polypeptide(L)'
;MLSLRLTGVLVLASRLHPASCSTLLSESNTIVLPRSTNEDLRTPAQIFLNCFFTLLLCIWFCGRPNIPVKPPPHKTWYESWLPALGARIRITIWLLLSPQLILVWAVRQWRGATSLKHTYANQGPGWTRVHGFMMNMGGFVLYKDGRPIQALSRKRFASLLRVAAIEFPWVTEEEITDRGKSSWALVLLFAVQTGWFVVQCIARLVKHGRFAVTLLELETWAIVVVSWVIAGVFWEKPLDARVPIRVDLKIEMEISKDETPDVAPFFPSTWRDSNREETIQKKVLSRIAEEYGLDPEPPRRKLHLSTFQTIAATLIFPFVWPIARIYMDHLAITCYPKSINLRALTAPTFYHTDEKTFADLGWQRGSEMLLGFVGALIGGAHFVLWGSTFPNHSWDLLWRFSIFSTTAVPGLFFILHLLDALADRLPPFSLIRRFSQDFFAFALAILGVLGHLVYAAARVIILVQALVSLTFLTIPNIQTVEWTGYIPHLG
;
A
#
# COMPACT_ATOMS: atom_id res chain seq x y z
N MET A 1 -5.99 -12.03 -31.38
CA MET A 1 -5.58 -10.60 -31.34
C MET A 1 -4.66 -10.23 -30.17
N LEU A 2 -4.55 -11.02 -29.08
CA LEU A 2 -3.58 -10.76 -28.01
C LEU A 2 -2.12 -11.17 -28.35
N SER A 3 -1.90 -12.17 -29.21
CA SER A 3 -0.54 -12.61 -29.57
C SER A 3 0.26 -11.56 -30.34
N LEU A 4 -0.41 -10.75 -31.19
CA LEU A 4 0.21 -9.68 -31.99
C LEU A 4 0.69 -8.47 -31.18
N ARG A 5 0.18 -8.25 -29.96
CA ARG A 5 0.60 -7.14 -29.10
C ARG A 5 1.81 -7.49 -28.21
N LEU A 6 1.99 -8.78 -27.88
CA LEU A 6 3.18 -9.28 -27.19
C LEU A 6 4.42 -9.25 -28.09
N THR A 7 4.25 -9.51 -29.40
CA THR A 7 5.32 -9.31 -30.39
C THR A 7 5.80 -7.86 -30.39
N GLY A 8 4.92 -6.88 -30.20
CA GLY A 8 5.28 -5.46 -30.13
C GLY A 8 6.19 -5.10 -28.94
N VAL A 9 5.93 -5.67 -27.75
CA VAL A 9 6.76 -5.45 -26.56
C VAL A 9 8.11 -6.16 -26.68
N LEU A 10 8.12 -7.38 -27.24
CA LEU A 10 9.35 -8.13 -27.53
C LEU A 10 10.19 -7.48 -28.64
N VAL A 11 9.55 -6.89 -29.65
CA VAL A 11 10.21 -6.14 -30.73
C VAL A 11 10.73 -4.78 -30.25
N LEU A 12 10.06 -4.12 -29.30
CA LEU A 12 10.57 -2.90 -28.70
C LEU A 12 11.80 -3.16 -27.80
N ALA A 13 11.80 -4.30 -27.09
CA ALA A 13 12.95 -4.76 -26.31
C ALA A 13 14.14 -5.16 -27.19
N SER A 14 13.91 -5.79 -28.35
CA SER A 14 14.98 -6.13 -29.30
C SER A 14 15.55 -4.91 -30.04
N ARG A 15 14.75 -3.86 -30.26
CA ARG A 15 15.19 -2.60 -30.89
C ARG A 15 16.08 -1.72 -30.00
N LEU A 16 16.15 -1.98 -28.69
CA LEU A 16 17.03 -1.25 -27.77
C LEU A 16 18.50 -1.73 -27.80
N HIS A 17 18.82 -2.81 -28.53
CA HIS A 17 20.20 -3.30 -28.71
C HIS A 17 20.50 -3.70 -30.17
N PRO A 18 20.85 -2.75 -31.06
CA PRO A 18 21.29 -3.07 -32.42
C PRO A 18 22.75 -3.56 -32.48
N ALA A 19 23.59 -3.24 -31.49
CA ALA A 19 25.04 -3.33 -31.63
C ALA A 19 25.70 -4.62 -31.07
N SER A 20 24.94 -5.51 -30.44
CA SER A 20 25.50 -6.77 -29.88
C SER A 20 24.94 -8.04 -30.52
N CYS A 21 23.97 -7.92 -31.44
CA CYS A 21 23.31 -9.06 -32.06
C CYS A 21 24.07 -9.59 -33.29
N SER A 22 24.82 -8.73 -34.00
CA SER A 22 25.54 -9.13 -35.22
C SER A 22 26.80 -9.95 -34.95
N THR A 23 27.44 -9.82 -33.79
CA THR A 23 28.64 -10.59 -33.41
C THR A 23 28.31 -11.94 -32.76
N LEU A 24 27.12 -12.14 -32.20
CA LEU A 24 26.69 -13.43 -31.63
C LEU A 24 26.05 -14.38 -32.66
N LEU A 25 25.64 -13.87 -33.82
CA LEU A 25 25.05 -14.67 -34.90
C LEU A 25 26.10 -15.35 -35.80
N SER A 26 27.39 -15.02 -35.67
CA SER A 26 28.46 -15.62 -36.48
C SER A 26 29.16 -16.82 -35.81
N GLU A 27 28.99 -17.03 -34.51
CA GLU A 27 29.67 -18.11 -33.75
C GLU A 27 28.72 -19.06 -33.02
N SER A 28 27.40 -18.90 -33.17
CA SER A 28 26.47 -19.90 -32.65
C SER A 28 26.46 -21.11 -33.57
N ASN A 29 27.28 -22.10 -33.21
CA ASN A 29 26.96 -23.51 -33.45
C ASN A 29 25.46 -23.67 -33.28
N THR A 30 24.79 -23.99 -34.37
CA THR A 30 23.37 -24.29 -34.39
C THR A 30 23.17 -25.46 -33.43
N ILE A 31 22.68 -25.17 -32.23
CA ILE A 31 22.17 -26.20 -31.33
C ILE A 31 20.95 -26.75 -32.04
N VAL A 32 21.18 -27.77 -32.86
CA VAL A 32 20.14 -28.68 -33.34
C VAL A 32 19.60 -29.32 -32.07
N LEU A 33 18.47 -28.82 -31.57
CA LEU A 33 17.73 -29.49 -30.50
C LEU A 33 17.47 -30.93 -30.98
N PRO A 34 17.92 -31.96 -30.24
CA PRO A 34 17.66 -33.33 -30.62
C PRO A 34 16.14 -33.52 -30.67
N ARG A 35 15.64 -33.84 -31.87
CA ARG A 35 14.24 -34.21 -32.10
C ARG A 35 14.02 -35.61 -31.55
N SER A 36 13.98 -35.76 -30.23
CA SER A 36 13.36 -36.88 -29.50
C SER A 36 13.68 -36.78 -28.01
N THR A 37 12.71 -36.32 -27.22
CA THR A 37 12.35 -36.87 -25.90
C THR A 37 10.99 -36.27 -25.52
N ASN A 38 10.12 -37.07 -24.92
CA ASN A 38 8.76 -36.74 -24.50
C ASN A 38 8.71 -35.73 -23.33
N GLU A 39 9.56 -34.70 -23.30
CA GLU A 39 9.46 -33.63 -22.31
C GLU A 39 8.57 -32.52 -22.86
N ASP A 40 7.39 -32.32 -22.26
CA ASP A 40 6.52 -31.18 -22.56
C ASP A 40 7.24 -29.88 -22.16
N LEU A 41 7.91 -29.24 -23.12
CA LEU A 41 8.60 -27.96 -22.87
C LEU A 41 7.59 -26.82 -22.85
N ARG A 42 7.67 -25.96 -21.83
CA ARG A 42 6.84 -24.75 -21.74
C ARG A 42 7.44 -23.59 -22.50
N THR A 43 6.58 -22.80 -23.14
CA THR A 43 6.96 -21.59 -23.87
C THR A 43 7.08 -20.37 -22.95
N PRO A 44 7.87 -19.35 -23.32
CA PRO A 44 7.93 -18.09 -22.57
C PRO A 44 6.55 -17.42 -22.39
N ALA A 45 5.66 -17.58 -23.39
CA ALA A 45 4.30 -17.07 -23.34
C ALA A 45 3.45 -17.75 -22.25
N GLN A 46 3.55 -19.07 -22.09
CA GLN A 46 2.87 -19.81 -21.02
C GLN A 46 3.37 -19.36 -19.64
N ILE A 47 4.69 -19.20 -19.47
CA ILE A 47 5.27 -18.71 -18.21
C ILE A 47 4.72 -17.31 -17.89
N PHE A 48 4.75 -16.41 -18.87
CA PHE A 48 4.23 -15.06 -18.71
C PHE A 48 2.74 -15.04 -18.36
N LEU A 49 1.91 -15.78 -19.10
CA LEU A 49 0.46 -15.79 -18.89
C LEU A 49 0.09 -16.37 -17.52
N ASN A 50 0.73 -17.47 -17.11
CA ASN A 50 0.50 -18.06 -15.79
C ASN A 50 0.85 -17.08 -14.66
N CYS A 51 1.99 -16.37 -14.76
CA CYS A 51 2.35 -15.33 -13.81
C CYS A 51 1.36 -14.15 -13.86
N PHE A 52 1.00 -13.68 -15.05
CA PHE A 52 0.10 -12.55 -15.25
C PHE A 52 -1.29 -12.78 -14.66
N PHE A 53 -1.92 -13.93 -14.93
CA PHE A 53 -3.25 -14.26 -14.38
C PHE A 53 -3.19 -14.45 -12.86
N THR A 54 -2.13 -15.08 -12.36
CA THR A 54 -1.91 -15.26 -10.92
C THR A 54 -1.78 -13.91 -10.21
N LEU A 55 -0.99 -12.99 -10.77
CA LEU A 55 -0.85 -11.62 -10.27
C LEU A 55 -2.17 -10.85 -10.35
N LEU A 56 -2.93 -10.99 -11.44
CA LEU A 56 -4.22 -10.31 -11.60
C LEU A 56 -5.22 -10.72 -10.51
N LEU A 57 -5.24 -12.00 -10.13
CA LEU A 57 -6.07 -12.47 -9.03
C LEU A 57 -5.57 -11.94 -7.68
N CYS A 58 -4.26 -11.94 -7.43
CA CYS A 58 -3.67 -11.34 -6.22
C CYS A 58 -4.06 -9.86 -6.08
N ILE A 59 -3.95 -9.11 -7.18
CA ILE A 59 -4.35 -7.70 -7.28
C ILE A 59 -5.83 -7.53 -6.97
N TRP A 60 -6.70 -8.39 -7.51
CA TRP A 60 -8.14 -8.29 -7.27
C TRP A 60 -8.51 -8.46 -5.79
N PHE A 61 -7.91 -9.44 -5.12
CA PHE A 61 -8.21 -9.75 -3.71
C PHE A 61 -7.57 -8.79 -2.70
N CYS A 62 -6.37 -8.28 -3.01
CA CYS A 62 -5.67 -7.30 -2.16
C CYS A 62 -6.12 -5.86 -2.42
N GLY A 63 -6.40 -5.53 -3.68
CA GLY A 63 -6.75 -4.20 -4.16
C GLY A 63 -8.20 -3.79 -3.87
N ARG A 64 -8.65 -3.92 -2.62
CA ARG A 64 -9.99 -3.53 -2.14
C ARG A 64 -10.06 -2.00 -1.96
N PRO A 65 -10.57 -1.23 -2.95
CA PRO A 65 -10.53 0.21 -2.90
C PRO A 65 -11.56 0.73 -1.88
N ASN A 66 -11.37 1.98 -1.43
CA ASN A 66 -12.37 2.64 -0.58
C ASN A 66 -13.67 2.93 -1.34
N ILE A 67 -14.74 3.11 -0.59
CA ILE A 67 -16.09 3.25 -1.13
C ILE A 67 -16.21 4.62 -1.83
N PRO A 68 -16.56 4.66 -3.13
CA PRO A 68 -16.87 5.91 -3.79
C PRO A 68 -18.25 6.40 -3.37
N VAL A 69 -18.42 7.72 -3.26
CA VAL A 69 -19.76 8.30 -3.23
C VAL A 69 -20.22 8.48 -4.66
N LYS A 70 -21.37 7.87 -5.00
CA LYS A 70 -21.95 8.04 -6.32
C LYS A 70 -22.19 9.53 -6.58
N PRO A 71 -21.77 10.05 -7.74
CA PRO A 71 -22.10 11.41 -8.10
C PRO A 71 -23.63 11.55 -8.25
N PRO A 72 -24.18 12.77 -8.10
CA PRO A 72 -25.61 13.03 -8.28
C PRO A 72 -26.12 12.53 -9.65
N PRO A 73 -27.44 12.25 -9.78
CA PRO A 73 -28.03 11.52 -10.91
C PRO A 73 -27.83 12.15 -12.30
N HIS A 74 -27.37 13.41 -12.37
CA HIS A 74 -27.09 14.14 -13.62
C HIS A 74 -25.65 13.97 -14.14
N LYS A 75 -24.79 13.21 -13.47
CA LYS A 75 -23.39 13.01 -13.86
C LYS A 75 -23.15 11.67 -14.55
N THR A 76 -22.27 11.68 -15.54
CA THR A 76 -21.93 10.53 -16.40
C THR A 76 -21.23 9.39 -15.64
N TRP A 77 -21.49 8.15 -16.06
CA TRP A 77 -20.99 6.92 -15.41
C TRP A 77 -19.46 6.86 -15.26
N TYR A 78 -18.69 7.42 -16.21
CA TYR A 78 -17.22 7.38 -16.18
C TYR A 78 -16.60 8.22 -15.05
N GLU A 79 -17.27 9.29 -14.59
CA GLU A 79 -16.78 10.13 -13.48
C GLU A 79 -16.73 9.36 -12.15
N SER A 80 -17.54 8.31 -12.01
CA SER A 80 -17.54 7.44 -10.83
C SER A 80 -16.52 6.30 -10.93
N TRP A 81 -16.23 5.83 -12.14
CA TRP A 81 -15.38 4.66 -12.37
C TRP A 81 -13.89 5.01 -12.46
N LEU A 82 -13.52 6.15 -13.07
CA LEU A 82 -12.12 6.55 -13.22
C LEU A 82 -11.36 6.68 -11.88
N PRO A 83 -11.92 7.28 -10.80
CA PRO A 83 -11.24 7.34 -9.51
C PRO A 83 -11.08 5.96 -8.85
N ALA A 84 -12.09 5.09 -8.98
CA ALA A 84 -12.04 3.73 -8.45
C ALA A 84 -10.98 2.88 -9.19
N LEU A 85 -10.91 2.99 -10.52
CA LEU A 85 -9.86 2.36 -11.31
C LEU A 85 -8.47 2.92 -10.93
N GLY A 86 -8.33 4.24 -10.80
CA GLY A 86 -7.08 4.87 -10.39
C GLY A 86 -6.60 4.42 -9.01
N ALA A 87 -7.52 4.23 -8.05
CA ALA A 87 -7.21 3.67 -6.74
C ALA A 87 -6.71 2.23 -6.84
N ARG A 88 -7.35 1.39 -7.65
CA ARG A 88 -6.92 0.00 -7.89
C ARG A 88 -5.53 -0.04 -8.55
N ILE A 89 -5.31 0.71 -9.62
CA ILE A 89 -3.99 0.82 -10.29
C ILE A 89 -2.92 1.24 -9.30
N ARG A 90 -3.20 2.22 -8.44
CA ARG A 90 -2.24 2.67 -7.44
C ARG A 90 -1.92 1.58 -6.42
N ILE A 91 -2.92 0.85 -5.91
CA ILE A 91 -2.68 -0.28 -5.00
C ILE A 91 -1.87 -1.36 -5.72
N THR A 92 -2.17 -1.65 -6.98
CA THR A 92 -1.42 -2.60 -7.82
C THR A 92 0.05 -2.23 -7.94
N ILE A 93 0.34 -0.97 -8.26
CA ILE A 93 1.72 -0.48 -8.39
C ILE A 93 2.47 -0.71 -7.07
N TRP A 94 1.86 -0.37 -5.94
CA TRP A 94 2.46 -0.59 -4.63
C TRP A 94 2.57 -2.07 -4.25
N LEU A 95 1.62 -2.92 -4.65
CA LEU A 95 1.70 -4.36 -4.43
C LEU A 95 2.87 -4.99 -5.20
N LEU A 96 3.16 -4.52 -6.41
CA LEU A 96 4.30 -4.97 -7.21
C LEU A 96 5.63 -4.38 -6.71
N LEU A 97 5.67 -3.09 -6.38
CA LEU A 97 6.92 -2.45 -5.95
C LEU A 97 7.29 -2.81 -4.50
N SER A 98 6.32 -2.88 -3.61
CA SER A 98 6.52 -3.06 -2.17
C SER A 98 5.32 -3.76 -1.53
N PRO A 99 5.16 -5.08 -1.75
CA PRO A 99 4.04 -5.84 -1.21
C PRO A 99 3.95 -5.77 0.33
N GLN A 100 5.10 -5.61 1.02
CA GLN A 100 5.15 -5.42 2.47
C GLN A 100 4.46 -4.12 2.95
N LEU A 101 4.46 -3.05 2.15
CA LEU A 101 3.75 -1.82 2.50
C LEU A 101 2.24 -2.02 2.47
N ILE A 102 1.75 -2.76 1.46
CA ILE A 102 0.33 -3.10 1.38
C ILE A 102 -0.07 -4.02 2.54
N LEU A 103 0.79 -4.94 2.94
CA LEU A 103 0.58 -5.77 4.13
C LEU A 103 0.45 -4.92 5.40
N VAL A 104 1.38 -4.00 5.65
CA VAL A 104 1.34 -3.12 6.83
C VAL A 104 0.10 -2.24 6.82
N TRP A 105 -0.24 -1.65 5.67
CA TRP A 105 -1.49 -0.92 5.49
C TRP A 105 -2.71 -1.78 5.84
N ALA A 106 -2.75 -3.03 5.37
CA ALA A 106 -3.84 -3.96 5.65
C ALA A 106 -3.98 -4.26 7.15
N VAL A 107 -2.86 -4.54 7.83
CA VAL A 107 -2.82 -4.77 9.28
C VAL A 107 -3.31 -3.54 10.05
N ARG A 108 -2.94 -2.34 9.61
CA ARG A 108 -3.38 -1.09 10.26
C ARG A 108 -4.88 -0.87 10.08
N GLN A 109 -5.43 -1.14 8.89
CA GLN A 109 -6.88 -1.09 8.67
C GLN A 109 -7.62 -2.12 9.54
N TRP A 110 -7.09 -3.34 9.65
CA TRP A 110 -7.68 -4.40 10.46
C TRP A 110 -7.70 -4.06 11.95
N ARG A 111 -6.60 -3.51 12.47
CA ARG A 111 -6.52 -3.04 13.86
C ARG A 111 -7.48 -1.89 14.10
N GLY A 112 -7.49 -0.92 13.20
CA GLY A 112 -8.44 0.16 13.26
C GLY A 112 -9.87 -0.38 13.34
N ALA A 113 -10.25 -1.30 12.46
CA ALA A 113 -11.59 -1.87 12.43
C ALA A 113 -11.92 -2.64 13.73
N THR A 114 -10.93 -3.35 14.29
CA THR A 114 -11.05 -4.07 15.56
C THR A 114 -11.23 -3.11 16.74
N SER A 115 -10.51 -1.99 16.77
CA SER A 115 -10.70 -0.95 17.78
C SER A 115 -12.14 -0.41 17.76
N LEU A 116 -12.69 -0.11 16.58
CA LEU A 116 -14.09 0.36 16.45
C LEU A 116 -15.11 -0.70 16.90
N LYS A 117 -14.87 -1.98 16.60
CA LYS A 117 -15.68 -3.09 17.12
C LYS A 117 -15.75 -3.03 18.65
N HIS A 118 -14.61 -2.88 19.33
CA HIS A 118 -14.59 -2.82 20.79
C HIS A 118 -15.26 -1.56 21.34
N THR A 119 -15.00 -0.39 20.75
CA THR A 119 -15.60 0.88 21.19
C THR A 119 -17.12 0.89 21.11
N TYR A 120 -17.69 0.25 20.08
CA TYR A 120 -19.13 0.24 19.82
C TYR A 120 -19.76 -1.15 20.00
N ALA A 121 -19.12 -2.05 20.76
CA ALA A 121 -19.61 -3.41 21.00
C ALA A 121 -20.95 -3.43 21.74
N ASN A 122 -21.15 -2.49 22.68
CA ASN A 122 -22.32 -2.44 23.55
C ASN A 122 -23.43 -1.49 23.05
N GLN A 123 -23.30 -0.96 21.82
CA GLN A 123 -24.29 -0.07 21.22
C GLN A 123 -25.30 -0.90 20.39
N GLY A 124 -26.53 -1.06 20.89
CA GLY A 124 -27.61 -1.86 20.29
C GLY A 124 -27.17 -3.25 19.82
N PRO A 125 -27.29 -3.64 18.52
CA PRO A 125 -26.88 -4.97 18.05
C PRO A 125 -25.36 -5.17 18.08
N GLY A 126 -24.58 -4.13 18.40
CA GLY A 126 -23.13 -4.16 18.52
C GLY A 126 -22.42 -4.08 17.17
N TRP A 127 -21.44 -3.18 17.06
CA TRP A 127 -20.61 -3.14 15.87
C TRP A 127 -19.66 -4.32 15.84
N THR A 128 -19.60 -4.98 14.69
CA THR A 128 -18.59 -5.98 14.37
C THR A 128 -17.43 -5.37 13.59
N ARG A 129 -16.37 -6.15 13.34
CA ARG A 129 -15.19 -5.63 12.62
C ARG A 129 -15.50 -5.30 11.15
N VAL A 130 -16.55 -5.89 10.57
CA VAL A 130 -17.13 -5.48 9.28
C VAL A 130 -17.55 -4.00 9.30
N HIS A 131 -18.25 -3.55 10.35
CA HIS A 131 -18.63 -2.14 10.53
C HIS A 131 -17.40 -1.24 10.67
N GLY A 132 -16.38 -1.69 11.40
CA GLY A 132 -15.11 -1.00 11.53
C GLY A 132 -14.37 -0.84 10.19
N PHE A 133 -14.38 -1.87 9.34
CA PHE A 133 -13.83 -1.79 7.99
C PHE A 133 -14.65 -0.85 7.10
N MET A 134 -15.98 -0.90 7.18
CA MET A 134 -16.88 0.01 6.46
C MET A 134 -16.57 1.47 6.81
N MET A 135 -16.37 1.80 8.09
CA MET A 135 -15.94 3.12 8.53
C MET A 135 -14.58 3.51 7.95
N ASN A 136 -13.60 2.60 7.94
CA ASN A 136 -12.28 2.85 7.34
C ASN A 136 -12.32 3.07 5.83
N MET A 137 -13.25 2.42 5.13
CA MET A 137 -13.42 2.60 3.70
C MET A 137 -14.17 3.88 3.33
N GLY A 138 -14.54 4.72 4.30
CA GLY A 138 -15.37 5.91 4.08
C GLY A 138 -16.84 5.56 3.81
N GLY A 139 -17.29 4.40 4.29
CA GLY A 139 -18.62 3.85 4.04
C GLY A 139 -19.75 4.49 4.84
N PHE A 140 -19.49 5.48 5.68
CA PHE A 140 -20.53 6.27 6.35
C PHE A 140 -20.42 7.72 5.89
N VAL A 141 -21.50 8.28 5.37
CA VAL A 141 -21.53 9.63 4.81
C VAL A 141 -22.58 10.45 5.55
N LEU A 142 -22.20 11.66 5.96
CA LEU A 142 -23.09 12.61 6.61
C LEU A 142 -23.97 13.30 5.57
N TYR A 143 -25.27 13.33 5.82
CA TYR A 143 -26.27 14.01 5.00
C TYR A 143 -26.92 15.15 5.77
N LYS A 144 -27.29 16.21 5.06
CA LYS A 144 -28.15 17.29 5.56
C LYS A 144 -29.14 17.65 4.47
N ASP A 145 -30.43 17.71 4.81
CA ASP A 145 -31.51 18.06 3.89
C ASP A 145 -31.47 17.20 2.59
N GLY A 146 -31.18 15.91 2.74
CA GLY A 146 -31.06 14.97 1.62
C GLY A 146 -29.80 15.10 0.76
N ARG A 147 -28.86 16.01 1.08
CA ARG A 147 -27.61 16.21 0.34
C ARG A 147 -26.41 15.63 1.10
N PRO A 148 -25.49 14.91 0.42
CA PRO A 148 -24.27 14.40 1.05
C PRO A 148 -23.29 15.55 1.33
N ILE A 149 -22.77 15.61 2.55
CA ILE A 149 -21.79 16.63 2.98
C ILE A 149 -20.37 16.08 2.91
N GLN A 150 -20.10 14.96 3.61
CA GLN A 150 -18.76 14.40 3.75
C GLN A 150 -18.79 12.96 4.25
N ALA A 151 -17.75 12.19 3.90
CA ALA A 151 -17.47 10.92 4.57
C ALA A 151 -17.09 11.16 6.03
N LEU A 152 -17.63 10.34 6.93
CA LEU A 152 -17.37 10.42 8.35
C LEU A 152 -16.03 9.77 8.68
N SER A 153 -15.10 10.54 9.24
CA SER A 153 -13.94 9.98 9.93
C SER A 153 -14.36 9.46 11.30
N ARG A 154 -13.56 8.54 11.87
CA ARG A 154 -13.78 7.99 13.23
C ARG A 154 -13.99 9.09 14.27
N LYS A 155 -13.09 10.08 14.28
CA LYS A 155 -13.15 11.23 15.20
C LYS A 155 -14.44 12.04 15.01
N ARG A 156 -14.81 12.30 13.75
CA ARG A 156 -16.00 13.09 13.45
C ARG A 156 -17.28 12.34 13.84
N PHE A 157 -17.36 11.06 13.51
CA PHE A 157 -18.45 10.17 13.91
C PHE A 157 -18.63 10.17 15.43
N ALA A 158 -17.55 9.90 16.18
CA ALA A 158 -17.58 9.97 17.64
C ALA A 158 -17.97 11.36 18.18
N SER A 159 -17.44 12.44 17.59
CA SER A 159 -17.78 13.81 18.02
C SER A 159 -19.25 14.17 17.79
N LEU A 160 -19.86 13.70 16.70
CA LEU A 160 -21.26 14.00 16.36
C LEU A 160 -22.21 13.17 17.22
N LEU A 161 -21.88 11.91 17.52
CA LEU A 161 -22.62 11.11 18.49
C LEU A 161 -22.58 11.74 19.89
N ARG A 162 -21.42 12.25 20.32
CA ARG A 162 -21.26 12.90 21.64
C ARG A 162 -22.17 14.11 21.85
N VAL A 163 -22.45 14.87 20.80
CA VAL A 163 -23.34 16.04 20.86
C VAL A 163 -24.77 15.72 20.41
N ALA A 164 -25.12 14.43 20.27
CA ALA A 164 -26.41 13.95 19.78
C ALA A 164 -26.85 14.55 18.42
N ALA A 165 -25.90 15.04 17.61
CA ALA A 165 -26.19 15.63 16.30
C ALA A 165 -26.46 14.58 15.20
N ILE A 166 -26.19 13.31 15.48
CA ILE A 166 -26.54 12.18 14.61
C ILE A 166 -27.11 11.05 15.46
N GLU A 167 -28.01 10.27 14.87
CA GLU A 167 -28.37 8.97 15.42
C GLU A 167 -27.30 7.93 15.13
N PHE A 168 -27.21 6.94 16.02
CA PHE A 168 -26.38 5.78 15.77
C PHE A 168 -26.97 4.98 14.59
N PRO A 169 -26.19 4.69 13.54
CA PRO A 169 -26.69 3.93 12.39
C PRO A 169 -26.87 2.46 12.77
N TRP A 170 -28.12 2.05 12.95
CA TRP A 170 -28.51 0.67 13.23
C TRP A 170 -28.47 -0.19 11.96
N VAL A 171 -27.27 -0.44 11.45
CA VAL A 171 -27.00 -1.31 10.30
C VAL A 171 -26.53 -2.67 10.82
N THR A 172 -27.00 -3.76 10.22
CA THR A 172 -26.58 -5.12 10.60
C THR A 172 -25.33 -5.55 9.82
N GLU A 173 -24.57 -6.51 10.35
CA GLU A 173 -23.44 -7.10 9.61
C GLU A 173 -23.91 -7.76 8.30
N GLU A 174 -25.06 -8.41 8.31
CA GLU A 174 -25.67 -9.03 7.13
C GLU A 174 -25.93 -7.99 6.03
N GLU A 175 -26.48 -6.82 6.39
CA GLU A 175 -26.73 -5.74 5.43
C GLU A 175 -25.44 -5.19 4.80
N ILE A 176 -24.34 -5.10 5.57
CA ILE A 176 -23.05 -4.64 5.04
C ILE A 176 -22.39 -5.72 4.17
N THR A 177 -22.42 -6.97 4.62
CA THR A 177 -21.79 -8.08 3.90
C THR A 177 -22.50 -8.39 2.59
N ASP A 178 -23.81 -8.28 2.53
CA ASP A 178 -24.60 -8.46 1.30
C ASP A 178 -24.17 -7.47 0.19
N ARG A 179 -23.82 -6.24 0.56
CA ARG A 179 -23.38 -5.19 -0.37
C ARG A 179 -21.97 -5.42 -0.96
N GLY A 180 -21.19 -6.33 -0.40
CA GLY A 180 -19.76 -6.44 -0.69
C GLY A 180 -19.21 -7.86 -0.75
N LYS A 181 -20.05 -8.88 -0.95
CA LYS A 181 -19.62 -10.29 -1.05
C LYS A 181 -18.75 -10.51 -2.29
N SER A 182 -17.58 -11.11 -2.07
CA SER A 182 -16.90 -11.86 -3.12
C SER A 182 -17.77 -13.05 -3.50
N SER A 183 -18.01 -13.31 -4.78
CA SER A 183 -18.62 -14.58 -5.16
C SER A 183 -17.69 -15.71 -4.69
N TRP A 184 -18.24 -16.73 -4.02
CA TRP A 184 -17.47 -17.88 -3.55
C TRP A 184 -16.68 -18.53 -4.70
N ALA A 185 -17.19 -18.44 -5.94
CA ALA A 185 -16.50 -18.86 -7.15
C ALA A 185 -15.19 -18.09 -7.41
N LEU A 186 -15.15 -16.76 -7.19
CA LEU A 186 -13.91 -15.98 -7.32
C LEU A 186 -12.91 -16.34 -6.21
N VAL A 187 -13.39 -16.63 -4.99
CA VAL A 187 -12.53 -17.06 -3.88
C VAL A 187 -11.88 -18.41 -4.21
N LEU A 188 -12.68 -19.35 -4.71
CA LEU A 188 -12.21 -20.66 -5.14
C LEU A 188 -11.20 -20.53 -6.29
N LEU A 189 -11.51 -19.70 -7.31
CA LEU A 189 -10.62 -19.44 -8.42
C LEU A 189 -9.27 -18.88 -7.96
N PHE A 190 -9.28 -17.91 -7.05
CA PHE A 190 -8.05 -17.36 -6.46
C PHE A 190 -7.25 -18.41 -5.70
N ALA A 191 -7.89 -19.18 -4.83
CA ALA A 191 -7.22 -20.20 -4.03
C ALA A 191 -6.61 -21.30 -4.91
N VAL A 192 -7.37 -21.82 -5.88
CA VAL A 192 -6.90 -22.88 -6.79
C VAL A 192 -5.79 -22.37 -7.70
N GLN A 193 -5.97 -21.23 -8.38
CA GLN A 193 -4.96 -20.69 -9.30
C GLN A 193 -3.65 -20.37 -8.58
N THR A 194 -3.70 -19.65 -7.46
CA THR A 194 -2.49 -19.25 -6.73
C THR A 194 -1.84 -20.43 -6.01
N GLY A 195 -2.63 -21.34 -5.44
CA GLY A 195 -2.13 -22.55 -4.80
C GLY A 195 -1.44 -23.47 -5.81
N TRP A 196 -2.06 -23.67 -6.97
CA TRP A 196 -1.48 -24.48 -8.04
C TRP A 196 -0.21 -23.86 -8.61
N PHE A 197 -0.18 -22.54 -8.82
CA PHE A 197 1.03 -21.83 -9.24
C PHE A 197 2.21 -22.09 -8.29
N VAL A 198 1.98 -22.02 -6.98
CA VAL A 198 3.00 -22.29 -5.96
C VAL A 198 3.45 -23.74 -6.00
N VAL A 199 2.51 -24.69 -6.07
CA VAL A 199 2.82 -26.13 -6.19
C VAL A 199 3.67 -26.42 -7.42
N GLN A 200 3.34 -25.82 -8.57
CA GLN A 200 4.13 -25.95 -9.80
C GLN A 200 5.55 -25.41 -9.65
N CYS A 201 5.72 -24.24 -9.02
CA CYS A 201 7.04 -23.67 -8.77
C CYS A 201 7.87 -24.57 -7.85
N ILE A 202 7.29 -25.09 -6.78
CA ILE A 202 7.95 -26.02 -5.84
C ILE A 202 8.31 -27.33 -6.54
N ALA A 203 7.39 -27.93 -7.30
CA ALA A 203 7.64 -29.17 -8.02
C ALA A 203 8.83 -29.04 -8.99
N ARG A 204 8.90 -27.91 -9.72
CA ARG A 204 10.04 -27.60 -10.60
C ARG A 204 11.32 -27.37 -9.80
N LEU A 205 11.26 -26.64 -8.69
CA LEU A 205 12.39 -26.40 -7.79
C LEU A 205 13.00 -27.71 -7.28
N VAL A 206 12.15 -28.67 -6.91
CA VAL A 206 12.57 -29.98 -6.38
C VAL A 206 13.12 -30.88 -7.47
N LYS A 207 12.46 -30.97 -8.63
CA LYS A 207 12.84 -31.90 -9.71
C LYS A 207 14.03 -31.43 -10.53
N HIS A 208 14.08 -30.13 -10.86
CA HIS A 208 15.05 -29.55 -11.81
C HIS A 208 16.02 -28.55 -11.14
N GLY A 209 15.92 -28.38 -9.82
CA GLY A 209 16.77 -27.50 -9.04
C GLY A 209 16.37 -26.02 -9.08
N ARG A 210 17.17 -25.17 -8.43
CA ARG A 210 16.87 -23.73 -8.23
C ARG A 210 16.68 -22.92 -9.51
N PHE A 211 17.34 -23.31 -10.61
CA PHE A 211 17.27 -22.60 -11.88
C PHE A 211 16.06 -22.98 -12.72
N ALA A 212 15.20 -23.89 -12.25
CA ALA A 212 13.96 -24.23 -12.93
C ALA A 212 12.90 -23.13 -12.81
N VAL A 213 12.97 -22.35 -11.72
CA VAL A 213 12.08 -21.22 -11.47
C VAL A 213 12.67 -19.98 -12.14
N THR A 214 11.88 -19.32 -12.98
CA THR A 214 12.28 -18.05 -13.62
C THR A 214 12.25 -16.89 -12.62
N LEU A 215 12.94 -15.79 -12.93
CA LEU A 215 12.89 -14.57 -12.11
C LEU A 215 11.45 -14.06 -11.93
N LEU A 216 10.65 -14.10 -13.00
CA LEU A 216 9.24 -13.67 -12.96
C LEU A 216 8.38 -14.57 -12.07
N GLU A 217 8.62 -15.89 -12.11
CA GLU A 217 7.90 -16.82 -11.25
C GLU A 217 8.26 -16.64 -9.77
N LEU A 218 9.54 -16.42 -9.45
CA LEU A 218 9.97 -16.19 -8.08
C LEU A 218 9.34 -14.91 -7.51
N GLU A 219 9.33 -13.83 -8.29
CA GLU A 219 8.68 -12.57 -7.91
C GLU A 219 7.16 -12.76 -7.71
N THR A 220 6.51 -13.47 -8.63
CA THR A 220 5.07 -13.78 -8.52
C THR A 220 4.79 -14.64 -7.28
N TRP A 221 5.64 -15.62 -6.99
CA TRP A 221 5.51 -16.47 -5.80
C TRP A 221 5.61 -15.65 -4.51
N ALA A 222 6.58 -14.74 -4.42
CA ALA A 222 6.70 -13.84 -3.27
C ALA A 222 5.43 -12.99 -3.08
N ILE A 223 4.87 -12.42 -4.16
CA ILE A 223 3.62 -11.65 -4.12
C ILE A 223 2.43 -12.52 -3.71
N VAL A 224 2.33 -13.77 -4.20
CA VAL A 224 1.26 -14.71 -3.83
C VAL A 224 1.25 -14.96 -2.32
N VAL A 225 2.41 -15.25 -1.74
CA VAL A 225 2.52 -15.53 -0.29
C VAL A 225 2.06 -14.32 0.53
N VAL A 226 2.51 -13.12 0.18
CA VAL A 226 2.08 -11.89 0.88
C VAL A 226 0.60 -11.62 0.67
N SER A 227 0.09 -11.91 -0.53
CA SER A 227 -1.31 -11.72 -0.90
C SER A 227 -2.25 -12.67 -0.15
N TRP A 228 -1.83 -13.89 0.16
CA TRP A 228 -2.59 -14.78 1.06
C TRP A 228 -2.72 -14.20 2.46
N VAL A 229 -1.63 -13.64 3.01
CA VAL A 229 -1.67 -12.98 4.33
C VAL A 229 -2.58 -11.75 4.29
N ILE A 230 -2.47 -10.89 3.26
CA ILE A 230 -3.34 -9.72 3.08
C ILE A 230 -4.80 -10.16 2.96
N ALA A 231 -5.09 -11.19 2.17
CA ALA A 231 -6.44 -11.70 1.97
C ALA A 231 -7.06 -12.21 3.28
N GLY A 232 -6.26 -12.89 4.13
CA GLY A 232 -6.67 -13.31 5.47
C GLY A 232 -6.93 -12.12 6.41
N VAL A 233 -6.04 -11.12 6.43
CA VAL A 233 -6.22 -9.88 7.21
C VAL A 233 -7.48 -9.13 6.76
N PHE A 234 -7.77 -9.12 5.46
CA PHE A 234 -8.95 -8.50 4.88
C PHE A 234 -10.17 -9.42 4.82
N TRP A 235 -10.19 -10.58 5.47
CA TRP A 235 -11.30 -11.54 5.32
C TRP A 235 -12.69 -10.90 5.55
N GLU A 236 -12.83 -10.10 6.60
CA GLU A 236 -14.07 -9.39 6.96
C GLU A 236 -14.24 -8.01 6.30
N LYS A 237 -13.28 -7.57 5.49
CA LYS A 237 -13.38 -6.30 4.77
C LYS A 237 -14.25 -6.48 3.52
N PRO A 238 -15.34 -5.73 3.31
CA PRO A 238 -16.16 -5.86 2.10
C PRO A 238 -15.32 -5.73 0.81
N LEU A 239 -15.49 -6.64 -0.15
CA LEU A 239 -14.67 -6.68 -1.37
C LEU A 239 -15.07 -5.61 -2.39
N ASP A 240 -16.38 -5.45 -2.63
CA ASP A 240 -16.92 -4.54 -3.65
C ASP A 240 -18.10 -3.70 -3.13
N ALA A 241 -17.98 -3.17 -1.91
CA ALA A 241 -18.96 -2.22 -1.40
C ALA A 241 -18.93 -0.93 -2.23
N ARG A 242 -20.05 -0.61 -2.91
CA ARG A 242 -20.16 0.56 -3.81
C ARG A 242 -21.08 1.66 -3.29
N VAL A 243 -21.79 1.42 -2.21
CA VAL A 243 -22.80 2.33 -1.67
C VAL A 243 -22.51 2.62 -0.20
N PRO A 244 -22.27 3.88 0.17
CA PRO A 244 -22.11 4.26 1.56
C PRO A 244 -23.46 4.24 2.30
N ILE A 245 -23.38 4.06 3.61
CA ILE A 245 -24.48 4.20 4.56
C ILE A 245 -24.70 5.70 4.82
N ARG A 246 -25.97 6.12 4.69
CA ARG A 246 -26.41 7.48 4.99
C ARG A 246 -26.54 7.66 6.51
N VAL A 247 -25.98 8.75 7.01
CA VAL A 247 -26.14 9.21 8.40
C VAL A 247 -26.67 10.62 8.35
N ASP A 248 -27.89 10.85 8.82
CA ASP A 248 -28.52 12.16 8.76
C ASP A 248 -28.12 13.05 9.95
N LEU A 249 -27.80 14.29 9.63
CA LEU A 249 -27.52 15.32 10.61
C LEU A 249 -28.84 15.87 11.17
N LYS A 250 -29.05 15.68 12.46
CA LYS A 250 -30.14 16.30 13.21
C LYS A 250 -29.71 17.70 13.61
N ILE A 251 -30.09 18.72 12.85
CA ILE A 251 -30.06 20.10 13.33
C ILE A 251 -31.51 20.54 13.48
N GLU A 252 -32.04 20.29 14.67
CA GLU A 252 -33.03 21.16 15.29
C GLU A 252 -32.43 21.47 16.66
N MET A 253 -31.60 22.52 16.72
CA MET A 253 -31.24 23.09 18.02
C MET A 253 -32.43 23.92 18.47
N GLU A 254 -33.49 23.26 18.94
CA GLU A 254 -34.14 23.80 20.13
C GLU A 254 -33.14 23.55 21.26
N ILE A 255 -32.48 24.61 21.69
CA ILE A 255 -31.94 24.65 23.04
C ILE A 255 -33.18 24.59 23.94
N SER A 256 -33.65 23.38 24.25
CA SER A 256 -34.53 23.14 25.37
C SER A 256 -33.83 23.74 26.58
N LYS A 257 -34.45 24.76 27.16
CA LYS A 257 -33.91 25.50 28.29
C LYS A 257 -34.12 24.78 29.61
N ASP A 258 -34.67 23.58 29.61
CA ASP A 258 -34.93 22.83 30.82
C ASP A 258 -34.62 21.35 30.62
N GLU A 259 -34.20 20.75 31.74
CA GLU A 259 -33.88 19.35 31.99
C GLU A 259 -32.44 18.92 31.68
N THR A 260 -31.64 18.94 32.75
CA THR A 260 -30.41 18.18 32.88
C THR A 260 -30.77 16.74 33.28
N PRO A 261 -30.36 15.71 32.52
CA PRO A 261 -30.19 14.38 33.09
C PRO A 261 -28.76 14.25 33.58
N ASP A 262 -28.63 13.92 34.86
CA ASP A 262 -27.42 13.43 35.51
C ASP A 262 -26.88 12.19 34.78
N VAL A 263 -26.03 12.40 33.78
CA VAL A 263 -25.13 11.36 33.29
C VAL A 263 -23.75 11.97 33.18
N ALA A 264 -22.99 11.85 34.27
CA ALA A 264 -21.57 12.22 34.29
C ALA A 264 -20.82 11.40 33.21
N PRO A 265 -20.16 12.04 32.22
CA PRO A 265 -19.37 11.31 31.24
C PRO A 265 -18.05 10.86 31.88
N PHE A 266 -17.88 9.56 32.05
CA PHE A 266 -16.64 8.94 32.51
C PHE A 266 -15.58 8.97 31.40
N PHE A 267 -14.62 9.89 31.45
CA PHE A 267 -13.39 9.81 30.62
C PHE A 267 -12.13 10.39 31.31
N PRO A 268 -10.93 9.87 30.98
CA PRO A 268 -9.66 10.15 31.68
C PRO A 268 -9.14 11.59 31.46
N SER A 269 -8.43 12.11 32.48
CA SER A 269 -8.01 13.51 32.64
C SER A 269 -6.98 14.06 31.63
N THR A 270 -6.44 13.25 30.71
CA THR A 270 -5.25 13.61 29.91
C THR A 270 -5.53 14.32 28.58
N TRP A 271 -6.80 14.46 28.16
CA TRP A 271 -7.17 15.02 26.85
C TRP A 271 -7.64 16.49 26.89
N ARG A 272 -7.65 17.13 28.06
CA ARG A 272 -8.22 18.48 28.25
C ARG A 272 -7.25 19.62 27.94
N ASP A 273 -5.95 19.37 27.84
CA ASP A 273 -4.95 20.45 27.90
C ASP A 273 -4.37 20.91 26.56
N SER A 274 -4.26 20.05 25.53
CA SER A 274 -3.47 20.37 24.33
C SER A 274 -4.06 21.44 23.40
N ASN A 275 -5.39 21.54 23.28
CA ASN A 275 -6.03 22.50 22.37
C ASN A 275 -6.17 23.91 22.98
N ARG A 276 -6.09 24.02 24.30
CA ARG A 276 -6.24 25.29 25.01
C ARG A 276 -4.94 26.11 24.96
N GLU A 277 -3.79 25.44 25.05
CA GLU A 277 -2.47 26.09 25.01
C GLU A 277 -2.15 26.73 23.66
N GLU A 278 -2.42 26.06 22.53
CA GLU A 278 -2.09 26.58 21.19
C GLU A 278 -2.92 27.84 20.83
N THR A 279 -4.17 27.90 21.30
CA THR A 279 -5.07 29.05 21.09
C THR A 279 -4.67 30.25 21.94
N ILE A 280 -4.15 30.00 23.15
CA ILE A 280 -3.67 31.04 24.07
C ILE A 280 -2.33 31.60 23.58
N GLN A 281 -1.40 30.74 23.11
CA GLN A 281 -0.09 31.17 22.61
C GLN A 281 -0.18 32.12 21.42
N LYS A 282 -1.07 31.82 20.45
CA LYS A 282 -1.32 32.69 19.27
C LYS A 282 -1.90 34.05 19.66
N LYS A 283 -2.79 34.08 20.67
CA LYS A 283 -3.39 35.34 21.18
C LYS A 283 -2.42 36.17 22.02
N VAL A 284 -1.48 35.54 22.72
CA VAL A 284 -0.47 36.24 23.52
C VAL A 284 0.59 36.85 22.60
N LEU A 285 1.08 36.11 21.61
CA LEU A 285 2.07 36.60 20.65
C LEU A 285 1.55 37.75 19.77
N SER A 286 0.26 37.73 19.40
CA SER A 286 -0.34 38.83 18.62
C SER A 286 -0.44 40.12 19.44
N ARG A 287 -0.69 40.03 20.75
CA ARG A 287 -0.75 41.21 21.64
C ARG A 287 0.63 41.79 21.92
N ILE A 288 1.65 40.95 22.09
CA ILE A 288 3.04 41.40 22.28
C ILE A 288 3.54 42.14 21.01
N ALA A 289 3.18 41.68 19.82
CA ALA A 289 3.54 42.36 18.58
C ALA A 289 2.90 43.75 18.43
N GLU A 290 1.65 43.91 18.87
CA GLU A 290 0.93 45.20 18.91
C GLU A 290 1.51 46.17 19.98
N GLU A 291 1.89 45.65 21.14
CA GLU A 291 2.37 46.44 22.28
C GLU A 291 3.78 47.03 22.07
N TYR A 292 4.62 46.36 21.27
CA TYR A 292 6.00 46.79 20.99
C TYR A 292 6.24 47.38 19.59
N GLY A 293 5.20 47.60 18.79
CA GLY A 293 5.28 48.32 17.50
C GLY A 293 6.20 47.67 16.45
N LEU A 294 6.36 46.34 16.49
CA LEU A 294 7.17 45.60 15.52
C LEU A 294 6.33 45.29 14.28
N ASP A 295 6.60 45.99 13.17
CA ASP A 295 5.98 45.78 11.87
C ASP A 295 6.33 44.38 11.31
N PRO A 296 5.35 43.51 10.96
CA PRO A 296 5.62 42.13 10.58
C PRO A 296 5.71 41.93 9.06
N GLU A 297 6.45 42.73 8.28
CA GLU A 297 6.94 42.28 6.96
C GLU A 297 8.25 43.00 6.54
N PRO A 298 9.28 42.28 6.05
CA PRO A 298 10.42 42.91 5.40
C PRO A 298 10.07 43.34 3.95
N PRO A 299 10.79 44.33 3.37
CA PRO A 299 10.50 44.86 2.06
C PRO A 299 10.70 43.81 0.94
N ARG A 300 9.61 43.51 0.23
CA ARG A 300 9.56 42.58 -0.90
C ARG A 300 10.26 43.17 -2.14
N ARG A 301 11.52 42.79 -2.40
CA ARG A 301 12.08 42.77 -3.77
C ARG A 301 11.45 41.62 -4.57
N LYS A 302 10.24 41.83 -5.07
CA LYS A 302 9.55 40.91 -6.00
C LYS A 302 9.84 41.29 -7.44
N LEU A 303 10.90 40.75 -8.04
CA LEU A 303 10.93 40.65 -9.51
C LEU A 303 11.80 39.52 -10.09
N HIS A 304 12.58 38.77 -9.30
CA HIS A 304 13.41 37.67 -9.85
C HIS A 304 13.10 36.27 -9.27
N LEU A 305 12.35 36.19 -8.17
CA LEU A 305 12.06 34.94 -7.47
C LEU A 305 10.88 34.17 -8.09
N SER A 306 9.88 34.86 -8.63
CA SER A 306 8.71 34.22 -9.27
C SER A 306 9.10 33.51 -10.57
N THR A 307 10.00 34.08 -11.36
CA THR A 307 10.46 33.47 -12.62
C THR A 307 11.29 32.22 -12.34
N PHE A 308 12.16 32.25 -11.32
CA PHE A 308 12.95 31.09 -10.89
C PHE A 308 12.07 29.99 -10.28
N GLN A 309 11.09 30.35 -9.44
CA GLN A 309 10.10 29.42 -8.89
C GLN A 309 9.22 28.80 -9.98
N THR A 310 8.84 29.58 -11.01
CA THR A 310 8.07 29.08 -12.14
C THR A 310 8.91 28.13 -12.99
N ILE A 311 10.16 28.49 -13.32
CA ILE A 311 11.06 27.60 -14.08
C ILE A 311 11.34 26.30 -13.30
N ALA A 312 11.58 26.36 -11.99
CA ALA A 312 11.71 25.17 -11.14
C ALA A 312 10.41 24.34 -11.10
N ALA A 313 9.24 24.99 -11.04
CA ALA A 313 7.93 24.34 -11.07
C ALA A 313 7.56 23.76 -12.45
N THR A 314 8.15 24.22 -13.54
CA THR A 314 7.84 23.70 -14.89
C THR A 314 8.88 22.71 -15.39
N LEU A 315 10.16 22.84 -15.01
CA LEU A 315 11.24 21.99 -15.50
C LEU A 315 11.68 20.91 -14.52
N ILE A 316 11.62 21.15 -13.20
CA ILE A 316 12.10 20.21 -12.18
C ILE A 316 10.92 19.48 -11.55
N PHE A 317 9.86 20.21 -11.22
CA PHE A 317 8.70 19.65 -10.55
C PHE A 317 8.02 18.52 -11.33
N PRO A 318 7.89 18.48 -12.67
CA PRO A 318 7.29 17.31 -13.34
C PRO A 318 8.09 16.02 -13.19
N PHE A 319 9.41 16.11 -12.96
CA PHE A 319 10.29 14.95 -12.75
C PHE A 319 10.40 14.58 -11.27
N VAL A 320 10.36 15.57 -10.38
CA VAL A 320 10.39 15.36 -8.93
C VAL A 320 8.99 15.03 -8.37
N TRP A 321 7.91 15.48 -9.00
CA TRP A 321 6.53 15.29 -8.56
C TRP A 321 6.11 13.82 -8.52
N PRO A 322 6.42 12.96 -9.51
CA PRO A 322 6.16 11.52 -9.41
C PRO A 322 6.88 10.90 -8.20
N ILE A 323 8.15 11.26 -8.00
CA ILE A 323 8.97 10.76 -6.88
C ILE A 323 8.42 11.26 -5.54
N ALA A 324 8.08 12.55 -5.45
CA ALA A 324 7.47 13.16 -4.29
C ALA A 324 6.10 12.54 -4.00
N ARG A 325 5.30 12.22 -5.02
CA ARG A 325 3.98 11.59 -4.85
C ARG A 325 4.10 10.14 -4.37
N ILE A 326 5.07 9.39 -4.90
CA ILE A 326 5.43 8.05 -4.39
C ILE A 326 5.86 8.17 -2.93
N TYR A 327 6.74 9.11 -2.60
CA TYR A 327 7.19 9.33 -1.23
C TYR A 327 6.04 9.75 -0.30
N MET A 328 5.10 10.60 -0.75
CA MET A 328 3.94 11.01 0.03
C MET A 328 2.92 9.88 0.22
N ASP A 329 2.75 8.99 -0.77
CA ASP A 329 1.93 7.79 -0.60
C ASP A 329 2.60 6.79 0.34
N HIS A 330 3.93 6.65 0.28
CA HIS A 330 4.71 5.89 1.27
C HIS A 330 4.48 6.43 2.69
N LEU A 331 4.71 7.73 2.90
CA LEU A 331 4.47 8.39 4.17
C LEU A 331 3.02 8.24 4.64
N ALA A 332 2.05 8.25 3.72
CA ALA A 332 0.65 8.06 4.07
C ALA A 332 0.34 6.66 4.60
N ILE A 333 1.03 5.65 4.07
CA ILE A 333 0.91 4.25 4.49
C ILE A 333 1.60 4.04 5.86
N THR A 334 2.76 4.63 6.08
CA THR A 334 3.64 4.36 7.24
C THR A 334 3.42 5.34 8.39
N CYS A 335 3.63 6.64 8.18
CA CYS A 335 3.81 7.58 9.28
C CYS A 335 2.64 8.57 9.47
N TYR A 336 2.02 9.00 8.38
CA TYR A 336 1.10 10.14 8.34
C TYR A 336 -0.22 9.75 7.67
N PRO A 337 -1.14 9.06 8.39
CA PRO A 337 -2.42 8.71 7.82
C PRO A 337 -3.09 9.95 7.25
N LYS A 338 -3.50 9.87 5.98
CA LYS A 338 -4.26 10.96 5.36
C LYS A 338 -5.57 11.12 6.12
N SER A 339 -5.87 12.31 6.62
CA SER A 339 -7.19 12.60 7.18
C SER A 339 -8.22 12.70 6.04
N ILE A 340 -9.48 12.43 6.38
CA ILE A 340 -10.57 12.73 5.46
C ILE A 340 -10.78 14.24 5.50
N ASN A 341 -10.51 14.92 4.38
CA ASN A 341 -10.70 16.37 4.28
C ASN A 341 -12.15 16.74 4.63
N LEU A 342 -12.33 17.87 5.30
CA LEU A 342 -13.64 18.47 5.48
C LEU A 342 -14.25 18.70 4.10
N ARG A 343 -15.47 18.21 3.87
CA ARG A 343 -16.19 18.18 2.56
C ARG A 343 -15.77 17.09 1.58
N ALA A 344 -14.78 16.26 1.88
CA ALA A 344 -14.49 15.10 1.02
C ALA A 344 -15.56 14.03 1.21
N LEU A 345 -16.12 13.58 0.09
CA LEU A 345 -17.13 12.51 0.09
C LEU A 345 -16.49 11.12 0.18
N THR A 346 -15.18 10.96 -0.06
CA THR A 346 -14.52 9.65 -0.09
C THR A 346 -13.27 9.63 0.76
N ALA A 347 -12.94 8.44 1.29
CA ALA A 347 -11.70 8.23 2.03
C ALA A 347 -10.51 8.07 1.06
N PRO A 348 -9.33 8.65 1.37
CA PRO A 348 -8.14 8.51 0.54
C PRO A 348 -7.66 7.05 0.48
N THR A 349 -7.16 6.57 -0.67
CA THR A 349 -6.85 5.14 -0.93
C THR A 349 -6.02 4.42 0.16
N PHE A 350 -5.15 5.13 0.87
CA PHE A 350 -4.33 4.56 1.96
C PHE A 350 -4.75 5.04 3.36
N TYR A 351 -6.05 5.26 3.57
CA TYR A 351 -6.60 5.55 4.90
C TYR A 351 -6.53 4.31 5.81
N HIS A 352 -6.19 4.47 7.09
CA HIS A 352 -6.22 3.35 8.06
C HIS A 352 -6.73 3.72 9.45
N THR A 353 -6.31 4.83 10.04
CA THR A 353 -6.82 5.40 11.31
C THR A 353 -6.34 6.85 11.47
N ASP A 354 -7.10 7.72 12.15
CA ASP A 354 -6.69 9.10 12.49
C ASP A 354 -6.27 9.22 13.98
N GLU A 355 -6.30 8.14 14.75
CA GLU A 355 -6.12 8.17 16.21
C GLU A 355 -4.63 8.11 16.60
N LYS A 356 -4.23 8.97 17.55
CA LYS A 356 -2.88 9.05 18.12
C LYS A 356 -2.98 8.95 19.66
N THR A 357 -3.22 7.75 20.16
CA THR A 357 -3.16 7.40 21.58
C THR A 357 -1.73 6.99 21.95
N PHE A 358 -1.33 7.01 23.22
CA PHE A 358 -0.01 6.53 23.65
C PHE A 358 0.23 5.04 23.28
N ALA A 359 -0.81 4.20 23.36
CA ALA A 359 -0.78 2.82 22.84
C ALA A 359 -0.53 2.77 21.32
N ASP A 360 -0.96 3.79 20.58
CA ASP A 360 -0.76 3.86 19.13
C ASP A 360 0.70 4.18 18.75
N LEU A 361 1.47 4.83 19.63
CA LEU A 361 2.90 5.09 19.39
C LEU A 361 3.74 3.82 19.45
N GLY A 362 3.53 2.97 20.48
CA GLY A 362 4.21 1.68 20.59
C GLY A 362 3.83 0.75 19.43
N TRP A 363 2.55 0.74 19.06
CA TRP A 363 2.07 0.00 17.90
C TRP A 363 2.65 0.52 16.58
N GLN A 364 2.74 1.85 16.41
CA GLN A 364 3.32 2.46 15.22
C GLN A 364 4.73 1.93 15.00
N ARG A 365 5.58 1.98 16.04
CA ARG A 365 6.94 1.42 15.94
C ARG A 365 6.94 -0.08 15.62
N GLY A 366 6.07 -0.87 16.27
CA GLY A 366 5.93 -2.29 15.96
C GLY A 366 5.54 -2.56 14.50
N SER A 367 4.70 -1.70 13.90
CA SER A 367 4.32 -1.82 12.49
C SER A 367 5.45 -1.42 11.53
N GLU A 368 6.28 -0.45 11.91
CA GLU A 368 7.50 -0.10 11.14
C GLU A 368 8.56 -1.22 11.23
N MET A 369 8.70 -1.86 12.41
CA MET A 369 9.55 -3.05 12.55
C MET A 369 9.06 -4.20 11.68
N LEU A 370 7.75 -4.46 11.68
CA LEU A 370 7.14 -5.47 10.81
C LEU A 370 7.42 -5.16 9.33
N LEU A 371 7.32 -3.89 8.92
CA LEU A 371 7.64 -3.45 7.57
C LEU A 371 9.06 -3.81 7.15
N GLY A 372 10.05 -3.44 7.98
CA GLY A 372 11.47 -3.71 7.72
C GLY A 372 11.77 -5.21 7.70
N PHE A 373 11.25 -5.96 8.66
CA PHE A 373 11.46 -7.41 8.77
C PHE A 373 10.89 -8.17 7.57
N VAL A 374 9.62 -7.95 7.24
CA VAL A 374 8.97 -8.63 6.10
C VAL A 374 9.61 -8.20 4.78
N GLY A 375 9.96 -6.91 4.63
CA GLY A 375 10.68 -6.42 3.45
C GLY A 375 12.03 -7.11 3.26
N ALA A 376 12.79 -7.32 4.35
CA ALA A 376 14.07 -8.01 4.31
C ALA A 376 13.93 -9.49 3.94
N LEU A 377 12.87 -10.16 4.42
CA LEU A 377 12.57 -11.55 4.04
C LEU A 377 12.23 -11.68 2.54
N ILE A 378 11.40 -10.77 2.03
CA ILE A 378 11.00 -10.76 0.60
C ILE A 378 12.21 -10.45 -0.30
N GLY A 379 13.03 -9.45 0.07
CA GLY A 379 14.29 -9.19 -0.61
C GLY A 379 15.22 -10.41 -0.56
N GLY A 380 15.36 -11.00 0.63
CA GLY A 380 16.18 -12.18 0.89
C GLY A 380 15.82 -13.39 0.04
N ALA A 381 14.53 -13.58 -0.27
CA ALA A 381 14.07 -14.68 -1.12
C ALA A 381 14.72 -14.67 -2.52
N HIS A 382 15.11 -13.49 -3.03
CA HIS A 382 15.73 -13.37 -4.35
C HIS A 382 17.14 -13.97 -4.42
N PHE A 383 17.82 -14.18 -3.27
CA PHE A 383 19.13 -14.85 -3.25
C PHE A 383 19.08 -16.31 -3.71
N VAL A 384 17.91 -16.95 -3.73
CA VAL A 384 17.74 -18.30 -4.31
C VAL A 384 18.29 -18.35 -5.75
N LEU A 385 18.09 -17.28 -6.51
CA LEU A 385 18.51 -17.12 -7.90
C LEU A 385 19.83 -16.34 -8.05
N TRP A 386 20.69 -16.31 -7.01
CA TRP A 386 22.00 -15.64 -7.05
C TRP A 386 22.89 -16.09 -8.22
N GLY A 387 22.86 -17.39 -8.56
CA GLY A 387 23.71 -17.96 -9.60
C GLY A 387 23.12 -17.91 -11.01
N SER A 388 22.11 -17.07 -11.25
CA SER A 388 21.44 -17.00 -12.55
C SER A 388 22.38 -16.46 -13.63
N THR A 389 22.27 -16.99 -14.84
CA THR A 389 23.06 -16.55 -15.99
C THR A 389 22.41 -15.36 -16.67
N PHE A 390 23.15 -14.27 -16.85
CA PHE A 390 22.70 -13.06 -17.54
C PHE A 390 23.47 -12.83 -18.85
N PRO A 391 22.90 -12.08 -19.82
CA PRO A 391 23.52 -11.90 -21.14
C PRO A 391 24.89 -11.21 -21.10
N ASN A 392 25.12 -10.34 -20.11
CA ASN A 392 26.41 -9.69 -19.91
C ASN A 392 26.62 -9.35 -18.42
N HIS A 393 27.86 -8.96 -18.09
CA HIS A 393 28.29 -8.69 -16.72
C HIS A 393 27.51 -7.55 -16.05
N SER A 394 27.15 -6.49 -16.78
CA SER A 394 26.39 -5.36 -16.23
C SER A 394 25.00 -5.78 -15.74
N TRP A 395 24.34 -6.72 -16.44
CA TRP A 395 23.04 -7.24 -16.02
C TRP A 395 23.14 -8.09 -14.75
N ASP A 396 24.18 -8.92 -14.63
CA ASP A 396 24.47 -9.68 -13.40
C ASP A 396 24.75 -8.75 -12.22
N LEU A 397 25.58 -7.71 -12.41
CA LEU A 397 25.83 -6.70 -11.38
C LEU A 397 24.54 -6.00 -10.93
N LEU A 398 23.70 -5.57 -11.89
CA LEU A 398 22.42 -4.93 -11.58
C LEU A 398 21.51 -5.85 -10.76
N TRP A 399 21.47 -7.14 -11.07
CA TRP A 399 20.72 -8.13 -10.28
C TRP A 399 21.24 -8.18 -8.84
N ARG A 400 22.56 -8.38 -8.67
CA ARG A 400 23.22 -8.51 -7.36
C ARG A 400 23.04 -7.26 -6.49
N PHE A 401 23.25 -6.07 -7.05
CA PHE A 401 23.04 -4.82 -6.32
C PHE A 401 21.56 -4.63 -5.95
N SER A 402 20.63 -5.04 -6.81
CA SER A 402 19.20 -4.89 -6.54
C SER A 402 18.71 -5.83 -5.44
N ILE A 403 19.10 -7.11 -5.46
CA ILE A 403 18.71 -8.07 -4.41
C ILE A 403 19.36 -7.71 -3.07
N PHE A 404 20.60 -7.21 -3.08
CA PHE A 404 21.26 -6.72 -1.87
C PHE A 404 20.53 -5.48 -1.33
N SER A 405 20.24 -4.49 -2.18
CA SER A 405 19.53 -3.26 -1.77
C SER A 405 18.13 -3.55 -1.23
N THR A 406 17.38 -4.44 -1.88
CA THR A 406 16.02 -4.81 -1.44
C THR A 406 15.99 -5.62 -0.14
N THR A 407 17.11 -6.23 0.24
CA THR A 407 17.26 -6.94 1.52
C THR A 407 17.83 -6.03 2.61
N ALA A 408 18.91 -5.31 2.29
CA ALA A 408 19.68 -4.51 3.25
C ALA A 408 18.94 -3.24 3.68
N VAL A 409 18.22 -2.54 2.78
CA VAL A 409 17.50 -1.32 3.16
C VAL A 409 16.39 -1.60 4.18
N PRO A 410 15.45 -2.55 3.94
CA PRO A 410 14.45 -2.89 4.95
C PRO A 410 15.06 -3.54 6.20
N GLY A 411 16.12 -4.34 6.05
CA GLY A 411 16.82 -4.95 7.18
C GLY A 411 17.46 -3.91 8.11
N LEU A 412 18.14 -2.91 7.54
CA LEU A 412 18.70 -1.80 8.30
C LEU A 412 17.58 -0.97 8.96
N PHE A 413 16.47 -0.75 8.27
CA PHE A 413 15.31 -0.06 8.82
C PHE A 413 14.74 -0.78 10.05
N PHE A 414 14.60 -2.11 9.98
CA PHE A 414 14.22 -2.94 11.12
C PHE A 414 15.22 -2.83 12.28
N ILE A 415 16.52 -2.95 12.00
CA ILE A 415 17.57 -2.88 13.02
C ILE A 415 17.56 -1.53 13.72
N LEU A 416 17.46 -0.42 12.98
CA LEU A 416 17.41 0.92 13.58
C LEU A 416 16.20 1.10 14.50
N HIS A 417 15.01 0.64 14.09
CA HIS A 417 13.83 0.67 14.96
C HIS A 417 13.94 -0.24 16.18
N LEU A 418 14.58 -1.40 16.04
CA LEU A 418 14.84 -2.31 17.16
C LEU A 418 15.80 -1.67 18.17
N LEU A 419 16.88 -1.06 17.69
CA LEU A 419 17.87 -0.39 18.53
C LEU A 419 17.27 0.84 19.24
N ASP A 420 16.45 1.64 18.54
CA ASP A 420 15.70 2.76 19.14
C ASP A 420 14.75 2.27 20.25
N ALA A 421 14.03 1.17 20.00
CA ALA A 421 13.17 0.56 21.02
C ALA A 421 13.94 -0.01 22.22
N LEU A 422 15.16 -0.51 22.01
CA LEU A 422 16.04 -0.96 23.09
C LEU A 422 16.62 0.22 23.88
N ALA A 423 17.00 1.31 23.20
CA ALA A 423 17.49 2.54 23.83
C ALA A 423 16.43 3.19 24.74
N ASP A 424 15.15 3.03 24.41
CA ASP A 424 14.05 3.48 25.27
C ASP A 424 13.98 2.79 26.64
N ARG A 425 14.64 1.65 26.81
CA ARG A 425 14.78 0.98 28.12
C ARG A 425 15.82 1.63 29.03
N LEU A 426 16.64 2.55 28.51
CA LEU A 426 17.61 3.29 29.30
C LEU A 426 16.91 4.34 30.19
N PRO A 427 17.52 4.74 31.33
CA PRO A 427 16.95 5.75 32.21
C PRO A 427 16.64 7.06 31.46
N PRO A 428 15.49 7.70 31.69
CA PRO A 428 15.03 8.88 30.93
C PRO A 428 15.97 10.10 31.03
N PHE A 429 16.73 10.20 32.13
CA PHE A 429 17.72 11.25 32.34
C PHE A 429 19.12 10.89 31.84
N SER A 430 19.31 9.70 31.25
CA SER A 430 20.62 9.30 30.75
C SER A 430 20.99 10.11 29.49
N LEU A 431 22.18 10.70 29.52
CA LEU A 431 22.77 11.41 28.39
C LEU A 431 22.88 10.47 27.16
N ILE A 432 23.24 9.21 27.41
CA ILE A 432 23.36 8.15 26.41
C ILE A 432 22.03 7.92 25.68
N ARG A 433 20.90 7.88 26.40
CA ARG A 433 19.58 7.72 25.77
C ARG A 433 19.25 8.87 24.83
N ARG A 434 19.45 10.11 25.26
CA ARG A 434 19.15 11.29 24.43
C ARG A 434 19.97 11.31 23.14
N PHE A 435 21.30 11.13 23.25
CA PHE A 435 22.16 11.05 22.07
C PHE A 435 21.78 9.89 21.15
N SER A 436 21.43 8.72 21.71
CA SER A 436 20.99 7.58 20.90
C SER A 436 19.68 7.86 20.15
N GLN A 437 18.70 8.53 20.78
CA GLN A 437 17.41 8.87 20.17
C GLN A 437 17.58 9.88 19.02
N ASP A 438 18.39 10.93 19.21
CA ASP A 438 18.67 11.92 18.15
C ASP A 438 19.40 11.27 16.97
N PHE A 439 20.37 10.39 17.26
CA PHE A 439 21.08 9.62 16.25
C PHE A 439 20.13 8.70 15.45
N PHE A 440 19.29 7.91 16.13
CA PHE A 440 18.36 7.01 15.46
C PHE A 440 17.31 7.77 14.65
N ALA A 441 16.78 8.89 15.18
CA ALA A 441 15.84 9.72 14.45
C ALA A 441 16.46 10.28 13.15
N PHE A 442 17.70 10.77 13.21
CA PHE A 442 18.43 11.25 12.04
C PHE A 442 18.71 10.13 11.03
N ALA A 443 19.19 8.97 11.51
CA ALA A 443 19.47 7.81 10.67
C ALA A 443 18.22 7.28 9.97
N LEU A 444 17.10 7.18 10.70
CA LEU A 444 15.79 6.78 10.16
C LEU A 444 15.26 7.80 9.15
N ALA A 445 15.51 9.11 9.33
CA ALA A 445 15.12 10.12 8.36
C ALA A 445 15.92 9.97 7.04
N ILE A 446 17.23 9.75 7.12
CA ILE A 446 18.09 9.51 5.94
C ILE A 446 17.65 8.24 5.22
N LEU A 447 17.49 7.13 5.96
CA LEU A 447 17.07 5.85 5.39
C LEU A 447 15.64 5.91 4.83
N GLY A 448 14.77 6.69 5.48
CA GLY A 448 13.42 7.01 5.06
C GLY A 448 13.37 7.67 3.68
N VAL A 449 14.30 8.57 3.38
CA VAL A 449 14.34 9.26 2.08
C VAL A 449 15.21 8.50 1.08
N LEU A 450 16.52 8.42 1.33
CA LEU A 450 17.49 7.87 0.37
C LEU A 450 17.36 6.36 0.25
N GLY A 451 17.20 5.66 1.37
CA GLY A 451 17.03 4.21 1.37
C GLY A 451 15.81 3.77 0.57
N HIS A 452 14.67 4.46 0.73
CA HIS A 452 13.46 4.13 -0.01
C HIS A 452 13.58 4.38 -1.51
N LEU A 453 14.30 5.41 -1.94
CA LEU A 453 14.57 5.65 -3.37
C LEU A 453 15.44 4.54 -3.96
N VAL A 454 16.50 4.14 -3.25
CA VAL A 454 17.37 3.02 -3.66
C VAL A 454 16.57 1.72 -3.72
N TYR A 455 15.74 1.45 -2.70
CA TYR A 455 14.85 0.28 -2.68
C TYR A 455 13.88 0.28 -3.86
N ALA A 456 13.20 1.40 -4.12
CA ALA A 456 12.24 1.51 -5.22
C ALA A 456 12.92 1.30 -6.59
N ALA A 457 14.10 1.89 -6.79
CA ALA A 457 14.88 1.69 -8.02
C ALA A 457 15.29 0.22 -8.19
N ALA A 458 15.81 -0.41 -7.13
CA ALA A 458 16.18 -1.82 -7.14
C ALA A 458 14.98 -2.74 -7.47
N ARG A 459 13.78 -2.44 -6.96
CA ARG A 459 12.56 -3.19 -7.29
C ARG A 459 12.14 -3.03 -8.74
N VAL A 460 12.23 -1.82 -9.29
CA VAL A 460 11.96 -1.60 -10.73
C VAL A 460 12.96 -2.39 -11.58
N ILE A 461 14.25 -2.40 -11.22
CA ILE A 461 15.27 -3.17 -11.93
C ILE A 461 14.96 -4.67 -11.89
N ILE A 462 14.63 -5.23 -10.71
CA ILE A 462 14.23 -6.64 -10.57
C ILE A 462 13.04 -6.98 -11.47
N LEU A 463 11.99 -6.15 -11.47
CA LEU A 463 10.80 -6.38 -12.31
C LEU A 463 11.11 -6.33 -13.80
N VAL A 464 11.93 -5.37 -14.23
CA VAL A 464 12.38 -5.26 -15.63
C VAL A 464 13.22 -6.46 -16.02
N GLN A 465 14.17 -6.86 -15.17
CA GLN A 465 15.01 -8.04 -15.41
C GLN A 465 14.19 -9.33 -15.43
N ALA A 466 13.19 -9.47 -14.58
CA ALA A 466 12.28 -10.61 -14.58
C ALA A 466 11.55 -10.75 -15.92
N LEU A 467 11.03 -9.65 -16.48
CA LEU A 467 10.35 -9.65 -17.78
C LEU A 467 11.33 -9.90 -18.94
N VAL A 468 12.49 -9.24 -18.92
CA VAL A 468 13.49 -9.37 -19.98
C VAL A 468 14.13 -10.76 -19.97
N SER A 469 14.26 -11.42 -18.81
CA SER A 469 14.79 -12.78 -18.71
C SER A 469 13.99 -13.84 -19.47
N LEU A 470 12.72 -13.56 -19.79
CA LEU A 470 11.89 -14.44 -20.61
C LEU A 470 12.38 -14.56 -22.07
N THR A 471 13.25 -13.65 -22.53
CA THR A 471 13.82 -13.71 -23.88
C THR A 471 15.06 -14.59 -24.00
N PHE A 472 15.65 -15.02 -22.87
CA PHE A 472 16.87 -15.84 -22.83
C PHE A 472 16.78 -16.99 -21.81
N LEU A 473 15.68 -17.73 -21.83
CA LEU A 473 15.46 -18.88 -20.92
C LEU A 473 16.45 -20.02 -21.15
N THR A 474 16.85 -20.68 -20.05
CA THR A 474 17.68 -21.89 -20.06
C THR A 474 16.83 -23.16 -20.12
N ILE A 475 17.43 -24.31 -20.44
CA ILE A 475 16.72 -25.60 -20.48
C ILE A 475 15.98 -25.91 -19.15
N PRO A 476 16.59 -25.77 -17.96
CA PRO A 476 15.88 -25.95 -16.71
C PRO A 476 14.63 -25.07 -16.58
N ASN A 477 14.64 -23.85 -17.13
CA ASN A 477 13.49 -22.95 -17.06
C ASN A 477 12.29 -23.48 -17.86
N ILE A 478 12.50 -24.24 -18.93
CA ILE A 478 11.42 -24.65 -19.84
C ILE A 478 10.98 -26.10 -19.62
N GLN A 479 11.66 -26.84 -18.74
CA GLN A 479 11.24 -28.18 -18.35
C GLN A 479 9.99 -28.12 -17.46
N THR A 480 9.03 -29.00 -17.76
CA THR A 480 7.82 -29.18 -16.95
C THR A 480 7.88 -30.48 -16.17
N VAL A 481 7.04 -30.56 -15.14
CA VAL A 481 6.84 -31.79 -14.37
C VAL A 481 5.56 -32.43 -14.89
N GLU A 482 5.62 -33.64 -15.44
CA GLU A 482 4.51 -34.30 -16.16
C GLU A 482 3.15 -34.19 -15.44
N TRP A 483 3.11 -34.48 -14.13
CA TRP A 483 1.85 -34.46 -13.39
C TRP A 483 1.26 -33.05 -13.17
N THR A 484 2.05 -32.00 -13.38
CA THR A 484 1.56 -30.61 -13.24
C THR A 484 0.66 -30.19 -14.41
N GLY A 485 0.59 -30.97 -15.48
CA GLY A 485 -0.34 -30.76 -16.59
C GLY A 485 -1.76 -31.29 -16.35
N TYR A 486 -1.99 -32.10 -15.31
CA TYR A 486 -3.29 -32.75 -15.09
C TYR A 486 -4.37 -31.85 -14.49
N ILE A 487 -3.99 -30.73 -13.87
CA ILE A 487 -4.95 -29.79 -13.28
C ILE A 487 -5.08 -28.56 -14.18
N PRO A 488 -6.30 -28.22 -14.63
CA PRO A 488 -6.53 -27.05 -15.46
C PRO A 488 -6.19 -25.77 -14.68
N HIS A 489 -5.45 -24.87 -15.31
CA HIS A 489 -5.04 -23.58 -14.77
C HIS A 489 -5.08 -22.51 -15.86
N LEU A 490 -5.16 -21.25 -15.45
CA LEU A 490 -5.14 -20.11 -16.35
C LEU A 490 -3.70 -19.79 -16.73
N GLY A 491 -3.26 -20.24 -17.91
CA GLY A 491 -1.95 -19.91 -18.48
C GLY A 491 -1.23 -21.09 -19.12
#